data_AF-A0A820UK91-F1
#
_entry.id   AF-A0A820UK91-F1
#
_cell.length_a   1.000
_cell.length_b   1.000
_cell.length_c   1.000
_cell.angle_alpha   90.00
_cell.angle_beta   90.00
_cell.angle_gamma   90.00
#
_symmetry.space_group_name_H-M   'P 1'
#
loop_
_entity.id
_entity.type
_entity.pdbx_description
1 polymer ?
#
loop_
_entity_poly.entity_id
_entity_poly.type
_entity_poly.pdbx_seq_one_letter_code
_entity_poly.pdbx_strand_id
1 'polypeptide(L)'
;IKMSDPIRITIYECFSTIRYKIVKEKQISKSRAKLIEALFKTFEVERGFRVAVCAYIFISSFIGSSIHDYKPLKYLYAAEAVISALTGLCSYYTTWLKLKEETTQQIEEEQQLEEDLEQQVLQNQDKIEILRFHQPGDLAGRQITISRRVMKVRPHILCCIVKNINLATGNLQKYINLQDELNNRICKQGILAKIGTHDLLLISGNLAYDARNPDEIGLVPLGRGPKLISARNFYSDLCQDAEHERRSNRQNESSKLREYLTVIPDQNKFPCLSDQNHHIISLPPITDDERSKLTSSTESILIQITSEHSMEICRYVMDCLLREMLRIGLGKKLNDSNFRHILTLQQTRVVDDKGQLITTFPSRIDLDWSEISQETIVIERLTSKK
;
A
#
# COMPACT_ATOMS: atom_id res chain seq x y z
N ILE A 1 36.31 -16.56 4.40
CA ILE A 1 37.52 -16.29 5.21
C ILE A 1 38.54 -17.38 4.89
N LYS A 2 39.76 -17.01 4.44
CA LYS A 2 40.83 -17.95 4.04
C LYS A 2 41.13 -18.91 5.20
N MET A 3 41.30 -20.21 4.94
CA MET A 3 41.86 -21.14 5.95
C MET A 3 43.11 -20.49 6.53
N SER A 4 43.19 -20.43 7.87
CA SER A 4 44.29 -19.77 8.55
C SER A 4 45.63 -20.38 8.09
N ASP A 5 46.59 -19.49 7.82
CA ASP A 5 47.94 -19.84 7.35
C ASP A 5 48.63 -20.97 8.15
N PRO A 6 48.40 -21.18 9.46
CA PRO A 6 49.00 -22.29 10.20
C PRO A 6 48.64 -23.67 9.65
N ILE A 7 47.40 -23.89 9.20
CA ILE A 7 46.97 -25.21 8.70
C ILE A 7 47.60 -25.48 7.32
N ARG A 8 47.71 -24.45 6.48
CA ARG A 8 48.42 -24.55 5.19
C ARG A 8 49.90 -24.86 5.40
N ILE A 9 50.54 -24.23 6.39
CA ILE A 9 51.95 -24.45 6.73
C ILE A 9 52.16 -25.88 7.21
N THR A 10 51.35 -26.38 8.16
CA THR A 10 51.50 -27.75 8.70
C THR A 10 51.30 -28.81 7.61
N ILE A 11 50.31 -28.64 6.75
CA ILE A 11 50.08 -29.55 5.62
C ILE A 11 51.27 -29.52 4.65
N TYR A 12 51.78 -28.33 4.32
CA TYR A 12 52.92 -28.16 3.43
C TYR A 12 54.21 -28.77 4.01
N GLU A 13 54.46 -28.61 5.31
CA GLU A 13 55.62 -29.19 6.00
C GLU A 13 55.53 -30.72 6.10
N CYS A 14 54.35 -31.27 6.39
CA CYS A 14 54.11 -32.71 6.36
C CYS A 14 54.37 -33.29 4.96
N PHE A 15 53.85 -32.65 3.91
CA PHE A 15 54.06 -33.09 2.53
C PHE A 15 55.52 -32.93 2.07
N SER A 16 56.21 -31.88 2.51
CA SER A 16 57.64 -31.66 2.24
C SER A 16 58.52 -32.75 2.87
N THR A 17 58.17 -33.16 4.09
CA THR A 17 58.86 -34.22 4.83
C THR A 17 58.64 -35.60 4.19
N ILE A 18 57.41 -35.87 3.73
CA ILE A 18 57.08 -37.09 2.98
C ILE A 18 57.81 -37.11 1.63
N ARG A 19 57.82 -35.99 0.89
CA ARG A 19 58.56 -35.83 -0.38
C ARG A 19 60.05 -36.10 -0.19
N TYR A 20 60.65 -35.53 0.85
CA TYR A 20 62.07 -35.72 1.15
C TYR A 20 62.41 -37.19 1.46
N LYS A 21 61.57 -37.89 2.24
CA LYS A 21 61.78 -39.31 2.58
C LYS A 21 61.58 -40.24 1.38
N ILE A 22 60.55 -40.01 0.57
CA ILE A 22 60.26 -40.80 -0.64
C ILE A 22 61.39 -40.67 -1.69
N VAL A 23 62.01 -39.48 -1.81
CA VAL A 23 63.11 -39.25 -2.76
C VAL A 23 64.45 -39.81 -2.26
N LYS A 24 64.69 -39.81 -0.94
CA LYS A 24 65.95 -40.27 -0.33
C LYS A 24 66.07 -41.79 -0.28
N GLU A 25 64.96 -42.53 -0.24
CA GLU A 25 64.92 -43.99 -0.21
C GLU A 25 64.52 -44.57 -1.57
N LYS A 26 65.51 -44.79 -2.43
CA LYS A 26 65.31 -45.31 -3.79
C LYS A 26 64.90 -46.78 -3.79
N GLN A 27 63.63 -47.05 -4.03
CA GLN A 27 63.12 -48.19 -4.84
C GLN A 27 61.73 -47.90 -5.44
N ILE A 28 61.51 -46.69 -5.95
CA ILE A 28 60.30 -46.37 -6.72
C ILE A 28 60.70 -46.12 -8.18
N SER A 29 60.08 -46.84 -9.12
CA SER A 29 60.39 -46.68 -10.54
C SER A 29 60.16 -45.23 -10.99
N LYS A 30 60.99 -44.72 -11.91
CA LYS A 30 60.92 -43.34 -12.44
C LYS A 30 59.52 -42.94 -12.94
N SER A 31 58.73 -43.91 -13.39
CA SER A 31 57.35 -43.74 -13.86
C SER A 31 56.38 -43.42 -12.71
N ARG A 32 56.56 -44.06 -11.55
CA ARG A 32 55.74 -43.86 -10.35
C ARG A 32 56.07 -42.56 -9.62
N ALA A 33 57.35 -42.16 -9.60
CA ALA A 33 57.76 -40.87 -9.04
C ALA A 33 57.15 -39.67 -9.80
N LYS A 34 57.04 -39.77 -11.14
CA LYS A 34 56.40 -38.74 -11.98
C LYS A 34 54.89 -38.63 -11.77
N LEU A 35 54.21 -39.75 -11.50
CA LEU A 35 52.77 -39.75 -11.20
C LEU A 35 52.49 -39.06 -9.86
N ILE A 36 53.33 -39.34 -8.86
CA ILE A 36 53.29 -38.71 -7.54
C ILE A 36 53.56 -37.19 -7.68
N GLU A 37 54.56 -36.80 -8.47
CA GLU A 37 54.90 -35.40 -8.71
C GLU A 37 53.82 -34.63 -9.49
N ALA A 38 53.11 -35.29 -10.40
CA ALA A 38 51.97 -34.73 -11.12
C ALA A 38 50.74 -34.54 -10.21
N LEU A 39 50.47 -35.48 -9.31
CA LEU A 39 49.41 -35.37 -8.30
C LEU A 39 49.64 -34.22 -7.30
N PHE A 40 50.90 -33.89 -7.03
CA PHE A 40 51.27 -32.78 -6.14
C PHE A 40 51.16 -31.39 -6.77
N LYS A 41 51.10 -31.28 -8.10
CA LYS A 41 51.10 -29.98 -8.81
C LYS A 41 49.72 -29.37 -9.05
N THR A 42 48.63 -30.12 -8.90
CA THR A 42 47.26 -29.72 -9.27
C THR A 42 46.37 -29.34 -8.07
N PHE A 43 46.94 -28.53 -7.15
CA PHE A 43 46.30 -28.15 -5.90
C PHE A 43 45.45 -26.86 -6.00
N GLU A 44 44.12 -27.03 -6.15
CA GLU A 44 43.12 -26.04 -5.73
C GLU A 44 42.17 -26.65 -4.70
N VAL A 45 41.71 -25.81 -3.78
CA VAL A 45 41.42 -26.15 -2.37
C VAL A 45 40.22 -27.09 -2.16
N GLU A 46 39.31 -27.27 -3.12
CA GLU A 46 38.22 -28.26 -3.00
C GLU A 46 38.60 -29.69 -3.45
N ARG A 47 39.63 -29.86 -4.29
CA ARG A 47 40.10 -31.19 -4.74
C ARG A 47 41.13 -31.80 -3.80
N GLY A 48 41.81 -31.00 -2.98
CA GLY A 48 42.86 -31.46 -2.07
C GLY A 48 42.37 -32.46 -1.02
N PHE A 49 41.13 -32.32 -0.54
CA PHE A 49 40.54 -33.25 0.43
C PHE A 49 40.27 -34.63 -0.18
N ARG A 50 39.67 -34.67 -1.38
CA ARG A 50 39.41 -35.92 -2.12
C ARG A 50 40.73 -36.64 -2.44
N VAL A 51 41.77 -35.90 -2.81
CA VAL A 51 43.10 -36.46 -3.08
C VAL A 51 43.80 -36.93 -1.80
N ALA A 52 43.65 -36.24 -0.66
CA ALA A 52 44.18 -36.69 0.63
C ALA A 52 43.52 -38.01 1.09
N VAL A 53 42.20 -38.14 0.89
CA VAL A 53 41.46 -39.39 1.14
C VAL A 53 41.89 -40.50 0.16
N CYS A 54 42.07 -40.20 -1.13
CA CYS A 54 42.61 -41.17 -2.09
C CYS A 54 44.05 -41.57 -1.77
N ALA A 55 44.89 -40.65 -1.29
CA ALA A 55 46.26 -40.92 -0.85
C ALA A 55 46.27 -41.79 0.41
N TYR A 56 45.35 -41.55 1.36
CA TYR A 56 45.14 -42.41 2.52
C TYR A 56 44.75 -43.85 2.13
N ILE A 57 43.78 -44.00 1.22
CA ILE A 57 43.35 -45.31 0.69
C ILE A 57 44.50 -46.01 -0.06
N PHE A 58 45.30 -45.26 -0.84
CA PHE A 58 46.43 -45.81 -1.58
C PHE A 58 47.59 -46.23 -0.68
N ILE A 59 47.94 -45.43 0.33
CA ILE A 59 49.02 -45.74 1.28
C ILE A 59 48.63 -46.94 2.17
N SER A 60 47.38 -47.01 2.64
CA SER A 60 46.88 -48.15 3.43
C SER A 60 46.89 -49.46 2.65
N SER A 61 46.53 -49.45 1.36
CA SER A 61 46.59 -50.65 0.50
C SER A 61 48.02 -51.03 0.09
N PHE A 62 48.96 -50.07 0.04
CA PHE A 62 50.38 -50.34 -0.19
C PHE A 62 51.06 -51.02 1.01
N ILE A 63 50.69 -50.65 2.24
CA ILE A 63 51.21 -51.26 3.48
C ILE A 63 50.77 -52.72 3.62
N GLY A 64 49.58 -53.09 3.12
CA GLY A 64 49.09 -54.47 3.13
C GLY A 64 49.79 -55.42 2.14
N SER A 65 50.53 -54.89 1.16
CA SER A 65 51.03 -55.68 0.02
C SER A 65 52.56 -55.87 -0.03
N SER A 66 53.30 -55.31 0.93
CA SER A 66 54.77 -55.48 1.00
C SER A 66 55.23 -55.55 2.45
N ILE A 67 55.06 -56.73 3.05
CA ILE A 67 55.71 -57.10 4.29
C ILE A 67 56.58 -58.32 4.00
N HIS A 68 57.70 -58.10 3.32
CA HIS A 68 58.85 -58.98 3.39
C HIS A 68 60.10 -58.11 3.56
N ASP A 69 60.74 -58.30 4.72
CA ASP A 69 62.07 -57.87 5.14
C ASP A 69 62.33 -56.40 5.62
N TYR A 70 62.59 -56.33 6.94
CA TYR A 70 63.51 -55.45 7.67
C TYR A 70 63.42 -53.90 7.55
N LYS A 71 62.40 -53.31 8.21
CA LYS A 71 62.47 -52.25 9.26
C LYS A 71 61.05 -51.73 9.54
N PRO A 72 60.17 -52.53 10.17
CA PRO A 72 58.72 -52.27 10.12
C PRO A 72 58.27 -51.10 11.00
N LEU A 73 58.83 -50.95 12.21
CA LEU A 73 58.22 -50.09 13.23
C LEU A 73 58.29 -48.58 12.91
N LYS A 74 59.41 -48.05 12.40
CA LYS A 74 59.56 -46.59 12.20
C LYS A 74 58.68 -46.03 11.09
N TYR A 75 58.40 -46.81 10.05
CA TYR A 75 57.48 -46.41 8.97
C TYR A 75 56.03 -46.59 9.39
N LEU A 76 55.73 -47.61 10.22
CA LEU A 76 54.41 -47.77 10.81
C LEU A 76 54.05 -46.55 11.69
N TYR A 77 54.93 -46.13 12.60
CA TYR A 77 54.68 -44.96 13.44
C TYR A 77 54.55 -43.66 12.64
N ALA A 78 55.35 -43.49 11.59
CA ALA A 78 55.24 -42.34 10.71
C ALA A 78 53.94 -42.35 9.89
N ALA A 79 53.51 -43.53 9.42
CA ALA A 79 52.23 -43.70 8.74
C ALA A 79 51.05 -43.45 9.69
N GLU A 80 51.07 -44.00 10.91
CA GLU A 80 50.06 -43.75 11.95
C GLU A 80 49.95 -42.27 12.30
N ALA A 81 51.07 -41.56 12.42
CA ALA A 81 51.07 -40.12 12.68
C ALA A 81 50.44 -39.33 11.52
N VAL A 82 50.73 -39.70 10.26
CA VAL A 82 50.13 -39.06 9.08
C VAL A 82 48.63 -39.38 8.98
N ILE A 83 48.24 -40.62 9.25
CA ILE A 83 46.84 -41.06 9.28
C ILE A 83 46.06 -40.29 10.37
N SER A 84 46.62 -40.17 11.57
CA SER A 84 46.04 -39.42 12.67
C SER A 84 45.85 -37.93 12.31
N ALA A 85 46.87 -37.30 11.73
CA ALA A 85 46.80 -35.90 11.29
C ALA A 85 45.75 -35.67 10.19
N LEU A 86 45.67 -36.57 9.19
CA LEU A 86 44.67 -36.50 8.13
C LEU A 86 43.25 -36.72 8.69
N THR A 87 43.09 -37.64 9.64
CA THR A 87 41.80 -37.89 10.30
C THR A 87 41.34 -36.67 11.10
N GLY A 88 42.25 -35.98 11.79
CA GLY A 88 41.97 -34.73 12.50
C GLY A 88 41.53 -33.60 11.56
N LEU A 89 42.18 -33.46 10.39
CA LEU A 89 41.79 -32.48 9.37
C LEU A 89 40.44 -32.81 8.73
N CYS A 90 40.17 -34.09 8.45
CA CYS A 90 38.85 -34.54 8.02
C CYS A 90 37.77 -34.19 9.02
N SER A 91 38.00 -34.49 10.31
CA SER A 91 37.06 -34.15 11.38
C SER A 91 36.82 -32.64 11.46
N TYR A 92 37.88 -31.82 11.46
CA TYR A 92 37.76 -30.37 11.47
C TYR A 92 36.96 -29.84 10.26
N TYR A 93 37.25 -30.31 9.05
CA TYR A 93 36.53 -29.86 7.85
C TYR A 93 35.07 -30.32 7.85
N THR A 94 34.77 -31.53 8.33
CA THR A 94 33.38 -31.98 8.48
C THR A 94 32.61 -31.16 9.51
N THR A 95 33.22 -30.78 10.62
CA THR A 95 32.62 -29.88 11.62
C THR A 95 32.43 -28.48 11.05
N TRP A 96 33.40 -27.98 10.27
CA TRP A 96 33.30 -26.68 9.61
C TRP A 96 32.20 -26.64 8.54
N LEU A 97 32.07 -27.70 7.74
CA LEU A 97 30.97 -27.83 6.76
C LEU A 97 29.61 -27.82 7.45
N LYS A 98 29.45 -28.58 8.54
CA LYS A 98 28.24 -28.58 9.35
C LYS A 98 27.91 -27.19 9.89
N LEU A 99 28.89 -26.51 10.52
CA LEU A 99 28.72 -25.15 11.01
C LEU A 99 28.34 -24.17 9.89
N LYS A 100 28.94 -24.31 8.70
CA LYS A 100 28.62 -23.46 7.54
C LYS A 100 27.19 -23.72 7.03
N GLU A 101 26.77 -24.98 6.94
CA GLU A 101 25.41 -25.36 6.56
C GLU A 101 24.40 -24.83 7.60
N GLU A 102 24.66 -25.03 8.89
CA GLU A 102 23.84 -24.51 10.00
C GLU A 102 23.73 -22.98 9.96
N THR A 103 24.84 -22.27 9.73
CA THR A 103 24.82 -20.79 9.65
C THR A 103 24.07 -20.30 8.41
N THR A 104 24.18 -21.01 7.28
CA THR A 104 23.47 -20.66 6.04
C THR A 104 21.97 -20.87 6.21
N GLN A 105 21.57 -21.99 6.82
CA GLN A 105 20.17 -22.26 7.17
C GLN A 105 19.60 -21.20 8.11
N GLN A 106 20.35 -20.78 9.15
CA GLN A 106 19.92 -19.72 10.05
C GLN A 106 19.68 -18.38 9.32
N ILE A 107 20.56 -18.01 8.39
CA ILE A 107 20.39 -16.78 7.59
C ILE A 107 19.17 -16.87 6.68
N GLU A 108 18.95 -18.03 6.03
CA GLU A 108 17.76 -18.25 5.19
C GLU A 108 16.46 -18.22 6.03
N GLU A 109 16.46 -18.81 7.22
CA GLU A 109 15.34 -18.75 8.17
C GLU A 109 15.05 -17.33 8.68
N GLU A 110 16.09 -16.54 9.00
CA GLU A 110 15.94 -15.13 9.39
C GLU A 110 15.37 -14.28 8.25
N GLN A 111 15.85 -14.48 7.01
CA GLN A 111 15.33 -13.78 5.83
C GLN A 111 13.87 -14.13 5.55
N GLN A 112 13.51 -15.42 5.64
CA GLN A 112 12.14 -15.89 5.47
C GLN A 112 11.22 -15.28 6.55
N LEU A 113 11.69 -15.22 7.80
CA LEU A 113 10.95 -14.61 8.90
C LEU A 113 10.74 -13.10 8.70
N GLU A 114 11.74 -12.40 8.17
CA GLU A 114 11.66 -10.97 7.85
C GLU A 114 10.63 -10.71 6.74
N GLU A 115 10.65 -11.49 5.66
CA GLU A 115 9.64 -11.43 4.59
C GLU A 115 8.23 -11.74 5.09
N ASP A 116 8.08 -12.76 5.95
CA ASP A 116 6.81 -13.13 6.55
C ASP A 116 6.28 -12.02 7.49
N LEU A 117 7.17 -11.36 8.25
CA LEU A 117 6.81 -10.21 9.07
C LEU A 117 6.36 -9.03 8.21
N GLU A 118 7.07 -8.70 7.13
CA GLU A 118 6.68 -7.62 6.21
C GLU A 118 5.31 -7.88 5.58
N GLN A 119 5.06 -9.11 5.13
CA GLN A 119 3.77 -9.57 4.60
C GLN A 119 2.65 -9.40 5.64
N GLN A 120 2.88 -9.82 6.90
CA GLN A 120 1.91 -9.66 7.98
C GLN A 120 1.67 -8.19 8.35
N VAL A 121 2.69 -7.34 8.32
CA VAL A 121 2.56 -5.90 8.54
C VAL A 121 1.71 -5.29 7.45
N LEU A 122 2.02 -5.56 6.17
CA LEU A 122 1.26 -5.09 5.02
C LEU A 122 -0.22 -5.51 5.12
N GLN A 123 -0.51 -6.77 5.48
CA GLN A 123 -1.88 -7.31 5.57
C GLN A 123 -2.77 -6.53 6.55
N ASN A 124 -2.17 -5.75 7.46
CA ASN A 124 -2.86 -4.88 8.40
C ASN A 124 -2.95 -3.40 7.94
N GLN A 125 -2.39 -3.05 6.78
CA GLN A 125 -2.40 -1.70 6.22
C GLN A 125 -3.53 -1.51 5.23
N ASP A 126 -4.13 -0.31 5.23
CA ASP A 126 -5.00 0.14 4.16
C ASP A 126 -4.18 0.94 3.12
N LYS A 127 -4.68 1.03 1.89
CA LYS A 127 -3.99 1.75 0.79
C LYS A 127 -4.94 2.72 0.10
N ILE A 128 -4.43 3.89 -0.26
CA ILE A 128 -5.07 4.82 -1.18
C ILE A 128 -4.25 4.96 -2.46
N GLU A 129 -4.89 4.71 -3.59
CA GLU A 129 -4.31 4.91 -4.91
C GLU A 129 -4.89 6.16 -5.55
N ILE A 130 -4.04 7.13 -5.88
CA ILE A 130 -4.46 8.42 -6.42
C ILE A 130 -4.15 8.47 -7.91
N LEU A 131 -5.21 8.43 -8.72
CA LEU A 131 -5.21 8.67 -10.16
C LEU A 131 -5.18 10.17 -10.44
N ARG A 132 -4.10 10.65 -11.05
CA ARG A 132 -3.96 12.06 -11.43
C ARG A 132 -4.90 12.44 -12.56
N PHE A 133 -5.35 13.69 -12.55
CA PHE A 133 -6.12 14.27 -13.65
C PHE A 133 -5.21 14.43 -14.89
N HIS A 134 -5.47 13.67 -15.95
CA HIS A 134 -4.61 13.60 -17.13
C HIS A 134 -5.15 14.47 -18.27
N GLN A 135 -4.98 15.79 -18.16
CA GLN A 135 -5.33 16.82 -19.16
C GLN A 135 -6.82 17.21 -19.29
N PRO A 136 -7.12 18.49 -19.63
CA PRO A 136 -8.48 18.94 -19.94
C PRO A 136 -8.94 18.34 -21.27
N GLY A 137 -9.89 17.41 -21.21
CA GLY A 137 -10.38 16.63 -22.36
C GLY A 137 -10.44 15.13 -22.09
N ASP A 138 -9.72 14.67 -21.08
CA ASP A 138 -9.77 13.29 -20.62
C ASP A 138 -11.07 13.06 -19.85
N LEU A 139 -12.01 12.33 -20.47
CA LEU A 139 -13.33 11.97 -19.92
C LEU A 139 -13.24 11.30 -18.55
N ALA A 140 -12.06 10.80 -18.18
CA ALA A 140 -11.80 10.18 -16.91
C ALA A 140 -11.91 11.19 -15.75
N GLY A 141 -11.43 12.43 -15.89
CA GLY A 141 -11.39 13.41 -14.79
C GLY A 141 -12.52 14.44 -14.86
N ARG A 142 -13.04 14.89 -13.70
CA ARG A 142 -14.07 15.95 -13.65
C ARG A 142 -13.45 17.30 -13.31
N GLN A 143 -13.79 18.32 -14.11
CA GLN A 143 -13.55 19.73 -13.78
C GLN A 143 -14.84 20.36 -13.26
N ILE A 144 -14.71 21.18 -12.22
CA ILE A 144 -15.78 21.96 -11.63
C ILE A 144 -15.46 23.44 -11.87
N THR A 145 -16.34 24.13 -12.58
CA THR A 145 -16.22 25.58 -12.78
C THR A 145 -17.03 26.30 -11.72
N ILE A 146 -16.39 27.14 -10.90
CA ILE A 146 -17.06 27.96 -9.90
C ILE A 146 -17.39 29.34 -10.44
N SER A 147 -18.63 29.75 -10.27
CA SER A 147 -19.13 31.07 -10.66
C SER A 147 -18.89 32.10 -9.56
N ARG A 148 -18.59 33.34 -9.95
CA ARG A 148 -18.47 34.47 -8.99
C ARG A 148 -19.73 34.70 -8.17
N ARG A 149 -20.90 34.27 -8.66
CA ARG A 149 -22.18 34.43 -7.95
C ARG A 149 -22.23 33.66 -6.64
N VAL A 150 -21.58 32.50 -6.56
CA VAL A 150 -21.61 31.66 -5.35
C VAL A 150 -20.67 32.17 -4.25
N MET A 151 -19.72 33.04 -4.59
CA MET A 151 -18.70 33.55 -3.67
C MET A 151 -19.26 34.30 -2.46
N LYS A 152 -20.48 34.85 -2.58
CA LYS A 152 -21.16 35.59 -1.50
C LYS A 152 -22.05 34.73 -0.61
N VAL A 153 -22.30 33.48 -1.00
CA VAL A 153 -23.26 32.60 -0.33
C VAL A 153 -22.56 31.35 0.22
N ARG A 154 -21.73 30.69 -0.61
CA ARG A 154 -20.99 29.48 -0.21
C ARG A 154 -19.74 29.30 -1.09
N PRO A 155 -18.67 30.09 -0.88
CA PRO A 155 -17.54 30.19 -1.82
C PRO A 155 -16.70 28.93 -2.00
N HIS A 156 -16.74 27.96 -1.09
CA HIS A 156 -15.79 26.85 -1.09
C HIS A 156 -16.43 25.55 -1.54
N ILE A 157 -15.83 24.92 -2.55
CA ILE A 157 -16.15 23.57 -3.02
C ILE A 157 -14.87 22.77 -3.23
N LEU A 158 -14.90 21.51 -2.80
CA LEU A 158 -13.82 20.54 -2.98
C LEU A 158 -14.45 19.22 -3.40
N CYS A 159 -13.92 18.60 -4.45
CA CYS A 159 -14.45 17.33 -4.94
C CYS A 159 -13.37 16.27 -5.07
N CYS A 160 -13.77 15.00 -4.99
CA CYS A 160 -12.95 13.87 -5.39
C CYS A 160 -13.86 12.82 -6.02
N ILE A 161 -13.26 11.90 -6.78
CA ILE A 161 -13.98 10.75 -7.30
C ILE A 161 -13.40 9.51 -6.62
N VAL A 162 -14.25 8.68 -6.04
CA VAL A 162 -13.89 7.35 -5.55
C VAL A 162 -14.29 6.34 -6.62
N LYS A 163 -13.34 5.56 -7.13
CA LYS A 163 -13.55 4.55 -8.17
C LYS A 163 -13.49 3.13 -7.61
N ASN A 164 -14.15 2.22 -8.32
CA ASN A 164 -14.16 0.77 -8.04
C ASN A 164 -14.65 0.43 -6.63
N ILE A 165 -15.61 1.19 -6.11
CA ILE A 165 -16.19 0.95 -4.79
C ILE A 165 -17.28 -0.13 -4.87
N ASN A 166 -17.32 -1.00 -3.85
CA ASN A 166 -18.35 -2.03 -3.75
C ASN A 166 -19.40 -1.64 -2.69
N LEU A 167 -20.56 -1.16 -3.16
CA LEU A 167 -21.70 -0.79 -2.32
C LEU A 167 -22.74 -1.91 -2.13
N ALA A 168 -22.47 -3.12 -2.65
CA ALA A 168 -23.34 -4.28 -2.46
C ALA A 168 -23.30 -4.80 -1.01
N THR A 169 -24.17 -5.77 -0.70
CA THR A 169 -24.13 -6.54 0.55
C THR A 169 -24.12 -5.67 1.82
N GLY A 170 -24.98 -4.65 1.87
CA GLY A 170 -25.14 -3.76 3.02
C GLY A 170 -24.10 -2.65 3.14
N ASN A 171 -23.07 -2.61 2.27
CA ASN A 171 -22.07 -1.54 2.28
C ASN A 171 -22.66 -0.17 1.91
N LEU A 172 -23.67 -0.11 1.04
CA LEU A 172 -24.43 1.11 0.78
C LEU A 172 -25.00 1.71 2.08
N GLN A 173 -25.63 0.88 2.91
CA GLN A 173 -26.22 1.37 4.16
C GLN A 173 -25.15 1.84 5.14
N LYS A 174 -24.00 1.13 5.22
CA LYS A 174 -22.86 1.57 6.02
C LYS A 174 -22.35 2.94 5.57
N TYR A 175 -22.24 3.14 4.25
CA TYR A 175 -21.81 4.41 3.68
C TYR A 175 -22.79 5.55 3.97
N ILE A 176 -24.10 5.32 3.78
CA ILE A 176 -25.15 6.31 4.10
C ILE A 176 -25.10 6.69 5.58
N ASN A 177 -25.00 5.69 6.47
CA ASN A 177 -24.90 5.93 7.91
C ASN A 177 -23.66 6.75 8.27
N LEU A 178 -22.50 6.44 7.65
CA LEU A 178 -21.27 7.20 7.82
C LEU A 178 -21.43 8.65 7.35
N GLN A 179 -22.02 8.85 6.16
CA GLN A 179 -22.26 10.18 5.60
C GLN A 179 -23.17 11.00 6.52
N ASP A 180 -24.24 10.41 7.05
CA ASP A 180 -25.16 11.06 7.99
C ASP A 180 -24.48 11.37 9.33
N GLU A 181 -23.69 10.44 9.87
CA GLU A 181 -22.93 10.67 11.10
C GLU A 181 -21.96 11.85 10.95
N LEU A 182 -21.17 11.88 9.85
CA LEU A 182 -20.22 12.96 9.61
C LEU A 182 -20.90 14.29 9.30
N ASN A 183 -22.00 14.29 8.54
CA ASN A 183 -22.80 15.50 8.32
C ASN A 183 -23.32 16.07 9.65
N ASN A 184 -23.76 15.23 10.58
CA ASN A 184 -24.20 15.68 11.90
C ASN A 184 -23.04 16.15 12.78
N ARG A 185 -21.96 15.35 12.88
CA ARG A 185 -20.89 15.55 13.87
C ARG A 185 -19.89 16.63 13.45
N ILE A 186 -19.24 16.44 12.30
CA ILE A 186 -18.12 17.29 11.85
C ILE A 186 -18.60 18.44 10.97
N CYS A 187 -19.66 18.23 10.18
CA CYS A 187 -20.19 19.28 9.32
C CYS A 187 -21.20 20.18 10.04
N LYS A 188 -21.57 19.84 11.29
CA LYS A 188 -22.56 20.55 12.11
C LYS A 188 -23.86 20.81 11.34
N GLN A 189 -24.38 19.76 10.70
CA GLN A 189 -25.66 19.80 9.99
C GLN A 189 -25.72 20.88 8.89
N GLY A 190 -24.69 20.96 8.05
CA GLY A 190 -24.66 21.91 6.94
C GLY A 190 -24.01 23.26 7.29
N ILE A 191 -23.95 23.62 8.57
CA ILE A 191 -23.41 24.89 9.07
C ILE A 191 -21.94 25.03 8.66
N LEU A 192 -21.09 24.10 9.09
CA LEU A 192 -19.65 24.17 8.79
C LEU A 192 -19.35 23.71 7.36
N ALA A 193 -19.96 22.61 6.95
CA ALA A 193 -19.76 22.01 5.64
C ALA A 193 -20.99 21.19 5.22
N LYS A 194 -21.03 20.69 3.99
CA LYS A 194 -22.00 19.69 3.55
C LYS A 194 -21.30 18.67 2.68
N ILE A 195 -21.46 17.38 3.04
CA ILE A 195 -21.05 16.25 2.21
C ILE A 195 -22.23 15.90 1.27
N GLY A 196 -22.01 15.98 -0.03
CA GLY A 196 -22.89 15.45 -1.07
C GLY A 196 -22.21 14.33 -1.84
N THR A 197 -22.98 13.33 -2.25
CA THR A 197 -22.46 12.11 -2.87
C THR A 197 -23.34 11.74 -4.05
N HIS A 198 -22.72 11.43 -5.17
CA HIS A 198 -23.42 11.26 -6.43
C HIS A 198 -22.86 10.09 -7.21
N ASP A 199 -23.72 9.28 -7.83
CA ASP A 199 -23.31 8.25 -8.78
C ASP A 199 -22.72 8.91 -10.02
N LEU A 200 -21.43 8.68 -10.25
CA LEU A 200 -20.68 9.31 -11.33
C LEU A 200 -21.24 8.95 -12.72
N LEU A 201 -21.85 7.77 -12.88
CA LEU A 201 -22.42 7.32 -14.15
C LEU A 201 -23.67 8.12 -14.54
N LEU A 202 -24.38 8.67 -13.55
CA LEU A 202 -25.61 9.44 -13.75
C LEU A 202 -25.34 10.94 -14.00
N ILE A 203 -24.07 11.36 -13.95
CA ILE A 203 -23.66 12.76 -14.09
C ILE A 203 -22.95 13.00 -15.43
N SER A 204 -23.40 13.99 -16.19
CA SER A 204 -22.85 14.31 -17.50
C SER A 204 -21.76 15.38 -17.46
N GLY A 205 -20.61 15.10 -18.09
CA GLY A 205 -19.55 16.08 -18.32
C GLY A 205 -18.96 16.80 -17.10
N ASN A 206 -18.43 18.00 -17.35
CA ASN A 206 -17.93 18.88 -16.31
C ASN A 206 -19.08 19.55 -15.55
N LEU A 207 -18.79 19.99 -14.33
CA LEU A 207 -19.80 20.53 -13.41
C LEU A 207 -19.67 22.03 -13.29
N ALA A 208 -20.81 22.69 -13.07
CA ALA A 208 -20.87 24.12 -12.78
C ALA A 208 -21.42 24.33 -11.38
N TYR A 209 -20.61 24.94 -10.51
CA TYR A 209 -21.00 25.36 -9.17
C TYR A 209 -21.34 26.85 -9.18
N ASP A 210 -22.59 27.17 -8.92
CA ASP A 210 -23.15 28.50 -9.13
C ASP A 210 -24.13 28.88 -8.02
N ALA A 211 -24.58 30.14 -8.00
CA ALA A 211 -25.71 30.56 -7.19
C ALA A 211 -26.74 31.26 -8.06
N ARG A 212 -27.97 30.74 -8.04
CA ARG A 212 -29.09 31.18 -8.90
C ARG A 212 -30.30 31.54 -8.07
N ASN A 213 -31.26 32.22 -8.69
CA ASN A 213 -32.56 32.44 -8.07
C ASN A 213 -33.21 31.07 -7.78
N PRO A 214 -33.66 30.78 -6.55
CA PRO A 214 -34.26 29.48 -6.22
C PRO A 214 -35.52 29.15 -7.02
N ASP A 215 -36.16 30.13 -7.67
CA ASP A 215 -37.27 29.91 -8.61
C ASP A 215 -36.81 29.30 -9.95
N GLU A 216 -35.54 29.48 -10.32
CA GLU A 216 -34.92 28.95 -11.55
C GLU A 216 -34.23 27.58 -11.35
N ILE A 217 -34.18 27.09 -10.10
CA ILE A 217 -33.50 25.85 -9.75
C ILE A 217 -34.55 24.75 -9.63
N GLY A 218 -34.67 23.89 -10.64
CA GLY A 218 -35.52 22.70 -10.61
C GLY A 218 -34.73 21.46 -10.16
N LEU A 219 -35.21 20.77 -9.14
CA LEU A 219 -34.60 19.53 -8.62
C LEU A 219 -35.68 18.52 -8.20
N VAL A 220 -35.28 17.25 -8.12
CA VAL A 220 -36.03 16.16 -7.48
C VAL A 220 -35.35 15.86 -6.14
N PRO A 221 -35.81 16.43 -5.02
CA PRO A 221 -35.11 16.29 -3.74
C PRO A 221 -35.06 14.84 -3.28
N LEU A 222 -33.90 14.44 -2.76
CA LEU A 222 -33.70 13.11 -2.22
C LEU A 222 -34.77 12.76 -1.16
N GLY A 223 -35.43 11.62 -1.32
CA GLY A 223 -36.41 11.09 -0.36
C GLY A 223 -37.78 11.79 -0.35
N ARG A 224 -38.06 12.71 -1.27
CA ARG A 224 -39.36 13.42 -1.39
C ARG A 224 -40.22 12.95 -2.57
N GLY A 225 -39.83 11.84 -3.21
CA GLY A 225 -40.51 11.26 -4.36
C GLY A 225 -40.07 11.85 -5.71
N PRO A 226 -40.61 11.37 -6.84
CA PRO A 226 -40.09 11.65 -8.18
C PRO A 226 -40.48 13.02 -8.76
N LYS A 227 -41.07 13.91 -7.96
CA LYS A 227 -41.63 15.18 -8.45
C LYS A 227 -40.54 16.22 -8.59
N LEU A 228 -40.42 16.80 -9.79
CA LEU A 228 -39.60 17.98 -10.03
C LEU A 228 -40.27 19.20 -9.37
N ILE A 229 -39.54 19.89 -8.49
CA ILE A 229 -39.99 21.09 -7.81
C ILE A 229 -38.92 22.19 -7.87
N SER A 230 -39.31 23.44 -7.70
CA SER A 230 -38.35 24.54 -7.56
C SER A 230 -37.71 24.53 -6.18
N ALA A 231 -36.47 25.02 -6.08
CA ALA A 231 -35.78 25.16 -4.80
C ALA A 231 -36.54 26.11 -3.84
N ARG A 232 -37.25 27.13 -4.37
CA ARG A 232 -38.11 28.02 -3.58
C ARG A 232 -39.23 27.25 -2.88
N ASN A 233 -39.98 26.45 -3.65
CA ASN A 233 -41.09 25.69 -3.11
C ASN A 233 -40.59 24.64 -2.14
N PHE A 234 -39.50 23.95 -2.48
CA PHE A 234 -38.89 22.97 -1.59
C PHE A 234 -38.47 23.59 -0.25
N TYR A 235 -37.83 24.76 -0.28
CA TYR A 235 -37.44 25.47 0.94
C TYR A 235 -38.66 25.89 1.77
N SER A 236 -39.72 26.37 1.12
CA SER A 236 -40.99 26.69 1.81
C SER A 236 -41.60 25.45 2.48
N ASP A 237 -41.62 24.31 1.80
CA ASP A 237 -42.12 23.05 2.36
C ASP A 237 -41.31 22.63 3.59
N LEU A 238 -39.97 22.76 3.53
CA LEU A 238 -39.10 22.49 4.68
C LEU A 238 -39.36 23.45 5.85
N CYS A 239 -39.58 24.75 5.59
CA CYS A 239 -39.95 25.71 6.63
C CYS A 239 -41.27 25.32 7.31
N GLN A 240 -42.27 24.91 6.54
CA GLN A 240 -43.55 24.44 7.08
C GLN A 240 -43.38 23.17 7.91
N ASP A 241 -42.62 22.19 7.43
CA ASP A 241 -42.32 20.96 8.16
C ASP A 241 -41.64 21.27 9.52
N ALA A 242 -40.66 22.17 9.52
CA ALA A 242 -39.96 22.59 10.72
C ALA A 242 -40.87 23.32 11.72
N GLU A 243 -41.80 24.15 11.24
CA GLU A 243 -42.82 24.80 12.08
C GLU A 243 -43.82 23.79 12.67
N HIS A 244 -44.27 22.82 11.87
CA HIS A 244 -45.16 21.76 12.30
C HIS A 244 -44.53 20.92 13.42
N GLU A 245 -43.26 20.51 13.23
CA GLU A 245 -42.51 19.75 14.25
C GLU A 245 -42.35 20.54 15.55
N ARG A 246 -42.08 21.85 15.46
CA ARG A 246 -42.01 22.74 16.63
C ARG A 246 -43.35 22.82 17.37
N ARG A 247 -44.48 22.83 16.65
CA ARG A 247 -45.82 22.88 17.27
C ARG A 247 -46.21 21.55 17.90
N SER A 248 -45.78 20.43 17.34
CA SER A 248 -46.07 19.08 17.87
C SER A 248 -45.17 18.69 19.04
N ASN A 249 -43.89 19.09 19.03
CA ASN A 249 -42.95 18.80 20.11
C ASN A 249 -43.09 19.87 21.22
N ARG A 250 -43.72 19.49 22.34
CA ARG A 250 -43.95 20.38 23.51
C ARG A 250 -42.68 20.76 24.28
N GLN A 251 -41.53 20.17 23.97
CA GLN A 251 -40.24 20.53 24.54
C GLN A 251 -39.55 21.55 23.61
N ASN A 252 -39.02 22.63 24.18
CA ASN A 252 -38.30 23.71 23.48
C ASN A 252 -36.94 23.28 22.88
N GLU A 253 -36.77 22.02 22.49
CA GLU A 253 -35.60 21.58 21.74
C GLU A 253 -35.71 22.12 20.31
N SER A 254 -34.64 22.72 19.78
CA SER A 254 -34.56 23.12 18.39
C SER A 254 -34.75 21.87 17.53
N SER A 255 -35.78 21.85 16.67
CA SER A 255 -35.90 20.78 15.68
C SER A 255 -34.66 20.81 14.80
N LYS A 256 -34.07 19.63 14.55
CA LYS A 256 -32.88 19.48 13.69
C LYS A 256 -33.10 20.17 12.34
N LEU A 257 -34.31 20.07 11.80
CA LEU A 257 -34.74 20.73 10.56
C LEU A 257 -34.65 22.27 10.59
N ARG A 258 -34.86 22.90 11.75
CA ARG A 258 -34.76 24.37 11.90
C ARG A 258 -33.31 24.85 11.85
N GLU A 259 -32.39 24.08 12.42
CA GLU A 259 -30.95 24.39 12.35
C GLU A 259 -30.49 24.40 10.88
N TYR A 260 -30.93 23.46 10.05
CA TYR A 260 -30.66 23.43 8.60
C TYR A 260 -31.13 24.69 7.84
N LEU A 261 -32.31 25.22 8.17
CA LEU A 261 -32.91 26.35 7.43
C LEU A 261 -32.28 27.70 7.77
N THR A 262 -31.62 27.79 8.93
CA THR A 262 -30.96 29.03 9.36
C THR A 262 -29.61 29.23 8.63
N VAL A 263 -29.14 28.24 7.87
CA VAL A 263 -27.82 28.22 7.21
C VAL A 263 -27.82 28.93 5.85
N ILE A 264 -28.96 29.34 5.29
CA ILE A 264 -28.99 30.10 4.04
C ILE A 264 -29.19 31.58 4.33
N PRO A 265 -28.12 32.40 4.34
CA PRO A 265 -28.20 33.81 4.70
C PRO A 265 -28.89 34.68 3.64
N ASP A 266 -28.78 34.33 2.34
CA ASP A 266 -29.43 35.05 1.24
C ASP A 266 -30.53 34.21 0.59
N GLN A 267 -31.78 34.52 0.95
CA GLN A 267 -32.95 33.82 0.42
C GLN A 267 -33.23 34.09 -1.08
N ASN A 268 -32.46 34.97 -1.72
CA ASN A 268 -32.62 35.28 -3.15
C ASN A 268 -31.67 34.48 -4.04
N LYS A 269 -30.62 33.86 -3.48
CA LYS A 269 -29.64 33.10 -4.25
C LYS A 269 -29.24 31.83 -3.54
N PHE A 270 -29.59 30.70 -4.12
CA PHE A 270 -29.23 29.39 -3.59
C PHE A 270 -28.04 28.84 -4.35
N PRO A 271 -27.03 28.28 -3.66
CA PRO A 271 -25.93 27.63 -4.33
C PRO A 271 -26.42 26.30 -4.91
N CYS A 272 -26.00 25.97 -6.12
CA CYS A 272 -26.35 24.72 -6.78
C CYS A 272 -25.17 24.18 -7.56
N LEU A 273 -25.06 22.86 -7.61
CA LEU A 273 -24.16 22.15 -8.50
C LEU A 273 -24.98 21.57 -9.65
N SER A 274 -24.53 21.80 -10.87
CA SER A 274 -25.18 21.31 -12.08
C SER A 274 -24.21 20.61 -13.01
N ASP A 275 -24.72 19.67 -13.81
CA ASP A 275 -23.95 18.94 -14.81
C ASP A 275 -23.88 19.71 -16.16
N GLN A 276 -23.20 19.13 -17.16
CA GLN A 276 -23.06 19.74 -18.48
C GLN A 276 -24.39 19.90 -19.23
N ASN A 277 -25.41 19.11 -18.87
CA ASN A 277 -26.76 19.20 -19.43
C ASN A 277 -27.65 20.17 -18.64
N HIS A 278 -27.07 20.93 -17.71
CA HIS A 278 -27.76 21.86 -16.82
C HIS A 278 -28.75 21.22 -15.84
N HIS A 279 -28.69 19.91 -15.63
CA HIS A 279 -29.43 19.27 -14.56
C HIS A 279 -28.80 19.58 -13.21
N ILE A 280 -29.62 19.94 -12.23
CA ILE A 280 -29.18 20.14 -10.85
C ILE A 280 -28.87 18.77 -10.24
N ILE A 281 -27.68 18.64 -9.65
CA ILE A 281 -27.27 17.42 -8.95
C ILE A 281 -27.21 17.63 -7.43
N SER A 282 -27.05 18.87 -6.98
CA SER A 282 -27.08 19.21 -5.56
C SER A 282 -27.52 20.64 -5.32
N LEU A 283 -28.18 20.86 -4.17
CA LEU A 283 -28.58 22.15 -3.60
C LEU A 283 -27.96 22.32 -2.21
N PRO A 284 -26.66 22.60 -2.09
CA PRO A 284 -26.03 22.73 -0.78
C PRO A 284 -26.57 23.93 0.03
N PRO A 285 -26.52 23.89 1.38
CA PRO A 285 -26.29 22.72 2.21
C PRO A 285 -27.55 21.83 2.37
N ILE A 286 -28.65 22.11 1.66
CA ILE A 286 -29.97 21.51 1.90
C ILE A 286 -30.03 20.02 1.51
N THR A 287 -29.86 19.70 0.23
CA THR A 287 -30.12 18.34 -0.28
C THR A 287 -29.38 18.05 -1.57
N ASP A 288 -29.34 16.77 -1.92
CA ASP A 288 -28.85 16.26 -3.21
C ASP A 288 -30.04 15.86 -4.10
N ASP A 289 -29.82 15.73 -5.41
CA ASP A 289 -30.86 15.34 -6.36
C ASP A 289 -30.98 13.80 -6.45
N GLU A 290 -32.23 13.29 -6.37
CA GLU A 290 -32.56 11.86 -6.43
C GLU A 290 -32.03 11.20 -7.71
N ARG A 291 -31.91 11.94 -8.83
CA ARG A 291 -31.40 11.39 -10.10
C ARG A 291 -29.94 10.97 -10.05
N SER A 292 -29.18 11.48 -9.09
CA SER A 292 -27.76 11.18 -8.89
C SER A 292 -27.51 10.25 -7.70
N LYS A 293 -28.58 9.69 -7.12
CA LYS A 293 -28.53 8.89 -5.90
C LYS A 293 -27.69 7.61 -6.07
N LEU A 294 -26.97 7.27 -5.00
CA LEU A 294 -26.21 6.03 -4.91
C LEU A 294 -27.13 4.81 -4.82
N THR A 295 -26.73 3.75 -5.51
CA THR A 295 -27.38 2.44 -5.50
C THR A 295 -26.37 1.36 -5.13
N SER A 296 -26.83 0.13 -4.88
CA SER A 296 -25.93 -1.00 -4.63
C SER A 296 -25.06 -1.36 -5.84
N SER A 297 -25.47 -0.94 -7.05
CA SER A 297 -24.73 -1.10 -8.30
C SER A 297 -23.76 0.05 -8.59
N THR A 298 -23.72 1.11 -7.77
CA THR A 298 -22.82 2.24 -8.01
C THR A 298 -21.36 1.83 -7.77
N GLU A 299 -20.53 1.97 -8.79
CA GLU A 299 -19.09 1.61 -8.75
C GLU A 299 -18.17 2.83 -8.64
N SER A 300 -18.67 4.02 -8.94
CA SER A 300 -17.90 5.27 -8.87
C SER A 300 -18.73 6.38 -8.27
N ILE A 301 -18.20 7.04 -7.25
CA ILE A 301 -18.89 8.09 -6.50
C ILE A 301 -18.14 9.40 -6.71
N LEU A 302 -18.86 10.44 -7.15
CA LEU A 302 -18.41 11.81 -7.00
C LEU A 302 -18.77 12.28 -5.59
N ILE A 303 -17.76 12.64 -4.81
CA ILE A 303 -17.95 13.25 -3.49
C ILE A 303 -17.71 14.75 -3.64
N GLN A 304 -18.66 15.56 -3.18
CA GLN A 304 -18.54 17.00 -3.06
C GLN A 304 -18.57 17.43 -1.59
N ILE A 305 -17.69 18.34 -1.22
CA ILE A 305 -17.72 19.04 0.06
C ILE A 305 -17.85 20.53 -0.22
N THR A 306 -18.88 21.17 0.33
CA THR A 306 -19.05 22.62 0.24
C THR A 306 -19.03 23.27 1.62
N SER A 307 -18.49 24.48 1.72
CA SER A 307 -18.44 25.27 2.96
C SER A 307 -18.60 26.76 2.66
N GLU A 308 -19.21 27.47 3.59
CA GLU A 308 -19.22 28.93 3.59
C GLU A 308 -17.93 29.52 4.21
N HIS A 309 -17.29 28.77 5.10
CA HIS A 309 -16.25 29.30 5.98
C HIS A 309 -14.84 29.24 5.40
N SER A 310 -14.39 28.08 4.93
CA SER A 310 -13.01 27.94 4.43
C SER A 310 -12.79 26.67 3.59
N MET A 311 -11.75 26.70 2.76
CA MET A 311 -11.33 25.53 1.96
C MET A 311 -10.68 24.45 2.82
N GLU A 312 -10.02 24.83 3.91
CA GLU A 312 -9.38 23.94 4.88
C GLU A 312 -10.42 23.06 5.58
N ILE A 313 -11.60 23.61 5.91
CA ILE A 313 -12.72 22.83 6.45
C ILE A 313 -13.17 21.78 5.41
N CYS A 314 -13.26 22.15 4.13
CA CYS A 314 -13.61 21.19 3.09
C CYS A 314 -12.58 20.04 3.00
N ARG A 315 -11.28 20.36 3.07
CA ARG A 315 -10.21 19.36 3.06
C ARG A 315 -10.27 18.45 4.28
N TYR A 316 -10.45 19.02 5.48
CA TYR A 316 -10.56 18.26 6.72
C TYR A 316 -11.75 17.29 6.70
N VAL A 317 -12.92 17.75 6.24
CA VAL A 317 -14.11 16.90 6.14
C VAL A 317 -13.91 15.77 5.12
N MET A 318 -13.31 16.09 3.97
CA MET A 318 -12.96 15.08 2.96
C MET A 318 -11.97 14.05 3.52
N ASP A 319 -10.96 14.50 4.27
CA ASP A 319 -9.95 13.63 4.91
C ASP A 319 -10.60 12.64 5.89
N CYS A 320 -11.46 13.16 6.76
CA CYS A 320 -12.22 12.37 7.72
C CYS A 320 -13.10 11.34 7.01
N LEU A 321 -13.83 11.74 5.97
CA LEU A 321 -14.69 10.84 5.21
C LEU A 321 -13.88 9.70 4.58
N LEU A 322 -12.79 10.01 3.88
CA LEU A 322 -11.96 9.01 3.21
C LEU A 322 -11.31 8.03 4.19
N ARG A 323 -10.84 8.53 5.34
CA ARG A 323 -10.29 7.69 6.41
C ARG A 323 -11.33 6.75 7.00
N GLU A 324 -12.52 7.27 7.34
CA GLU A 324 -13.58 6.45 7.90
C GLU A 324 -14.11 5.42 6.88
N MET A 325 -14.17 5.78 5.59
CA MET A 325 -14.50 4.82 4.51
C MET A 325 -13.59 3.59 4.53
N LEU A 326 -12.27 3.79 4.70
CA LEU A 326 -11.32 2.68 4.85
C LEU A 326 -11.58 1.87 6.13
N ARG A 327 -11.78 2.56 7.27
CA ARG A 327 -12.05 1.91 8.57
C ARG A 327 -13.27 1.00 8.56
N ILE A 328 -14.36 1.43 7.90
CA ILE A 328 -15.57 0.60 7.75
C ILE A 328 -15.49 -0.43 6.61
N GLY A 329 -14.35 -0.48 5.92
CA GLY A 329 -14.02 -1.50 4.92
C GLY A 329 -14.59 -1.27 3.53
N LEU A 330 -14.79 -0.01 3.11
CA LEU A 330 -15.35 0.35 1.81
C LEU A 330 -14.32 0.41 0.65
N GLY A 331 -13.18 -0.26 0.78
CA GLY A 331 -12.21 -0.42 -0.33
C GLY A 331 -12.33 -1.77 -1.02
N LYS A 332 -11.73 -1.88 -2.21
CA LYS A 332 -11.58 -3.16 -2.89
C LYS A 332 -10.62 -4.04 -2.09
N LYS A 333 -11.05 -5.26 -1.76
CA LYS A 333 -10.15 -6.33 -1.34
C LYS A 333 -9.63 -7.01 -2.61
N LEU A 334 -8.35 -6.89 -2.90
CA LEU A 334 -7.72 -7.69 -3.95
C LEU A 334 -7.19 -8.97 -3.29
N ASN A 335 -7.59 -10.12 -3.82
CA ASN A 335 -7.19 -11.43 -3.29
C ASN A 335 -5.66 -11.65 -3.31
N ASP A 336 -4.94 -10.88 -4.14
CA ASP A 336 -3.48 -10.93 -4.33
C ASP A 336 -2.75 -9.69 -3.76
N SER A 337 -3.45 -8.77 -3.07
CA SER A 337 -2.80 -7.62 -2.46
C SER A 337 -2.54 -7.86 -0.99
N ASN A 338 -1.32 -7.57 -0.53
CA ASN A 338 -1.01 -7.56 0.89
C ASN A 338 -1.74 -6.44 1.65
N PHE A 339 -2.75 -5.74 1.14
CA PHE A 339 -3.45 -4.65 1.84
C PHE A 339 -4.85 -5.07 2.28
N ARG A 340 -5.30 -4.56 3.43
CA ARG A 340 -6.61 -4.85 4.01
C ARG A 340 -7.75 -4.30 3.14
N HIS A 341 -7.66 -3.03 2.73
CA HIS A 341 -8.56 -2.40 1.76
C HIS A 341 -7.83 -1.38 0.90
N ILE A 342 -8.20 -1.30 -0.38
CA ILE A 342 -7.65 -0.34 -1.33
C ILE A 342 -8.75 0.62 -1.79
N LEU A 343 -8.55 1.93 -1.60
CA LEU A 343 -9.45 2.97 -2.09
C LEU A 343 -8.80 3.71 -3.27
N THR A 344 -9.39 3.60 -4.45
CA THR A 344 -8.89 4.31 -5.64
C THR A 344 -9.56 5.68 -5.72
N LEU A 345 -8.78 6.74 -5.57
CA LEU A 345 -9.22 8.12 -5.71
C LEU A 345 -8.78 8.68 -7.04
N GLN A 346 -9.67 9.40 -7.70
CA GLN A 346 -9.34 10.19 -8.87
C GLN A 346 -9.44 11.67 -8.56
N GLN A 347 -8.39 12.39 -8.95
CA GLN A 347 -8.25 13.81 -8.74
C GLN A 347 -9.27 14.61 -9.55
N THR A 348 -9.87 15.62 -8.94
CA THR A 348 -10.70 16.62 -9.62
C THR A 348 -10.03 17.98 -9.60
N ARG A 349 -10.51 18.90 -10.46
CA ARG A 349 -10.03 20.27 -10.53
C ARG A 349 -11.19 21.24 -10.37
N VAL A 350 -10.99 22.27 -9.56
CA VAL A 350 -11.90 23.40 -9.44
C VAL A 350 -11.23 24.61 -10.09
N VAL A 351 -11.93 25.23 -11.04
CA VAL A 351 -11.46 26.39 -11.80
C VAL A 351 -12.45 27.54 -11.68
N ASP A 352 -11.99 28.78 -11.84
CA ASP A 352 -12.86 29.95 -11.91
C ASP A 352 -13.57 30.08 -13.28
N ASP A 353 -14.35 31.15 -13.43
CA ASP A 353 -15.07 31.49 -14.66
C ASP A 353 -14.16 31.77 -15.88
N LYS A 354 -12.86 32.00 -15.64
CA LYS A 354 -11.83 32.19 -16.67
C LYS A 354 -11.04 30.92 -16.95
N GLY A 355 -11.34 29.81 -16.27
CA GLY A 355 -10.60 28.56 -16.36
C GLY A 355 -9.29 28.55 -15.57
N GLN A 356 -9.03 29.54 -14.71
CA GLN A 356 -7.88 29.54 -13.83
C GLN A 356 -8.09 28.54 -12.69
N LEU A 357 -7.08 27.72 -12.44
CA LEU A 357 -7.12 26.73 -11.37
C LEU A 357 -7.20 27.40 -9.98
N ILE A 358 -8.23 27.04 -9.22
CA ILE A 358 -8.40 27.45 -7.82
C ILE A 358 -7.84 26.37 -6.89
N THR A 359 -8.27 25.12 -7.09
CA THR A 359 -7.84 24.00 -6.25
C THR A 359 -7.92 22.68 -7.01
N THR A 360 -7.09 21.73 -6.59
CA THR A 360 -7.17 20.33 -7.01
C THR A 360 -7.20 19.46 -5.78
N PHE A 361 -7.92 18.34 -5.84
CA PHE A 361 -7.92 17.37 -4.76
C PHE A 361 -8.10 15.94 -5.29
N PRO A 362 -7.36 14.95 -4.75
CA PRO A 362 -6.23 15.13 -3.82
C PRO A 362 -5.02 15.76 -4.53
N SER A 363 -4.33 16.69 -3.89
CA SER A 363 -3.06 17.27 -4.34
C SER A 363 -1.85 16.60 -3.65
N ARG A 364 -0.66 17.20 -3.76
CA ARG A 364 0.55 16.70 -3.08
C ARG A 364 0.54 16.94 -1.57
N ILE A 365 -0.14 17.99 -1.13
CA ILE A 365 -0.22 18.39 0.29
C ILE A 365 -1.44 17.82 1.00
N ASP A 366 -2.30 17.10 0.29
CA ASP A 366 -3.50 16.47 0.84
C ASP A 366 -3.22 15.03 1.26
N LEU A 367 -4.05 14.54 2.19
CA LEU A 367 -3.98 13.20 2.76
C LEU A 367 -2.63 12.95 3.45
N ASP A 368 -2.12 13.95 4.19
CA ASP A 368 -0.90 13.75 4.96
C ASP A 368 -1.24 13.13 6.32
N TRP A 369 -1.07 11.81 6.40
CA TRP A 369 -1.45 11.01 7.58
C TRP A 369 -0.26 10.55 8.41
N SER A 370 0.95 11.02 8.09
CA SER A 370 2.19 10.58 8.74
C SER A 370 2.22 10.89 10.24
N GLU A 371 1.49 11.90 10.70
CA GLU A 371 1.56 12.38 12.09
C GLU A 371 0.47 11.81 13.03
N ILE A 372 -0.59 11.18 12.50
CA ILE A 372 -1.86 11.02 13.24
C ILE A 372 -2.27 9.56 13.54
N SER A 373 -1.60 8.51 13.03
CA SER A 373 -2.13 7.15 13.26
C SER A 373 -1.13 6.03 13.55
N GLN A 374 -1.51 5.20 14.53
CA GLN A 374 -1.09 3.80 14.72
C GLN A 374 -1.59 2.89 13.56
N GLU A 375 -2.43 3.42 12.67
CA GLU A 375 -2.89 2.79 11.43
C GLU A 375 -1.99 3.29 10.28
N THR A 376 -1.17 2.39 9.73
CA THR A 376 -0.34 2.67 8.56
C THR A 376 -1.20 2.64 7.31
N ILE A 377 -1.64 3.80 6.81
CA ILE A 377 -2.30 3.91 5.50
C ILE A 377 -1.25 4.33 4.46
N VAL A 378 -1.07 3.51 3.42
CA VAL A 378 -0.10 3.78 2.34
C VAL A 378 -0.76 4.59 1.24
N ILE A 379 -0.14 5.70 0.83
CA ILE A 379 -0.67 6.55 -0.24
C ILE A 379 0.23 6.46 -1.47
N GLU A 380 -0.29 5.84 -2.51
CA GLU A 380 0.39 5.72 -3.80
C GLU A 380 -0.19 6.71 -4.81
N ARG A 381 0.64 7.59 -5.36
CA ARG A 381 0.23 8.58 -6.38
C ARG A 381 0.65 8.08 -7.75
N LEU A 382 -0.29 7.44 -8.45
CA LEU A 382 -0.08 6.87 -9.78
C LEU A 382 0.11 8.00 -10.82
N THR A 383 1.27 8.02 -11.46
CA THR A 383 1.51 8.80 -12.67
C THR A 383 1.14 7.94 -13.88
N SER A 384 0.45 8.48 -14.89
CA SER A 384 -0.03 7.71 -16.06
C SER A 384 1.07 7.05 -16.94
N LYS A 385 2.32 7.10 -16.50
CA LYS A 385 3.42 6.34 -17.07
C LYS A 385 3.63 5.06 -16.24
N LYS A 386 2.68 4.14 -16.29
CA LYS A 386 2.89 2.70 -16.11
C LYS A 386 1.63 1.95 -16.46
#